data_AF-A0A925C6J8-F1
#
_entry.id   AF-A0A925C6J8-F1
#
_cell.length_a   1.000
_cell.length_b   1.000
_cell.length_c   1.000
_cell.angle_alpha   90.00
_cell.angle_beta   90.00
_cell.angle_gamma   90.00
#
_symmetry.space_group_name_H-M   'P 1'
#
loop_
_entity.id
_entity.type
_entity.pdbx_description
1 polymer ?
#
loop_
_entity_poly.entity_id
_entity_poly.type
_entity_poly.pdbx_seq_one_letter_code
_entity_poly.pdbx_strand_id
1 'polypeptide(L)'
;IIENEKTGEAIIDFLTWAPESDVMEFNVFKYARAADGKGLVAVQFAQHIKLGDIDVDGMRALRARSVQDMADTPISEAQAYFARKQGKSALQVGEDAEPDFARAGGDN
;
A
#
# COMPACT_ATOMS: atom_id res chain seq x y z
N ILE A 1 13.22 3.21 5.22
CA ILE A 1 12.00 3.38 6.05
C ILE A 1 12.05 4.79 6.61
N ILE A 2 10.94 5.53 6.51
CA ILE A 2 10.79 6.90 7.02
C ILE A 2 9.66 6.88 8.04
N GLU A 3 9.92 7.33 9.25
CA GLU A 3 8.95 7.25 10.35
C GLU A 3 8.53 8.66 10.80
N ASN A 4 7.24 8.82 11.11
CA ASN A 4 6.71 10.00 11.75
C ASN A 4 6.38 9.68 13.21
N GLU A 5 7.28 10.05 14.13
CA GLU A 5 7.14 9.74 15.56
C GLU A 5 5.88 10.32 16.21
N LYS A 6 5.33 11.42 15.66
CA LYS A 6 4.14 12.07 16.22
C LYS A 6 2.86 11.31 15.91
N THR A 7 2.75 10.76 14.71
CA THR A 7 1.55 10.06 14.24
C THR A 7 1.70 8.55 14.33
N GLY A 8 2.93 8.03 14.45
CA GLY A 8 3.24 6.61 14.35
C GLY A 8 3.10 6.06 12.92
N GLU A 9 3.05 6.94 11.92
CA GLU A 9 3.01 6.55 10.51
C GLU A 9 4.41 6.14 10.03
N ALA A 10 4.49 5.17 9.12
CA ALA A 10 5.73 4.73 8.51
C ALA A 10 5.60 4.63 7.00
N ILE A 11 6.60 5.14 6.27
CA ILE A 11 6.71 5.03 4.82
C ILE A 11 7.84 4.06 4.47
N ILE A 12 7.53 3.14 3.56
CA ILE A 12 8.49 2.17 3.02
C ILE A 12 8.43 2.26 1.50
N ASP A 13 9.55 2.60 0.89
CA ASP A 13 9.72 2.56 -0.56
C ASP A 13 10.69 1.45 -0.97
N PHE A 14 10.42 0.80 -2.10
CA PHE A 14 11.29 -0.21 -2.67
C PHE A 14 11.09 -0.31 -4.19
N LEU A 15 12.13 -0.81 -4.86
CA LEU A 15 12.11 -1.11 -6.29
C LEU A 15 12.24 -2.63 -6.44
N THR A 16 11.37 -3.24 -7.24
CA THR A 16 11.37 -4.68 -7.49
C THR A 16 11.12 -4.98 -8.98
N TRP A 17 11.41 -6.21 -9.41
CA TRP A 17 11.15 -6.71 -10.76
C TRP A 17 11.04 -8.24 -10.72
N ALA A 18 10.27 -8.81 -11.66
CA ALA A 18 10.27 -10.26 -11.86
C ALA A 18 11.52 -10.68 -12.64
N PRO A 19 12.02 -11.92 -12.47
CA PRO A 19 13.05 -12.47 -13.35
C PRO A 19 12.65 -12.31 -14.81
N GLU A 20 13.61 -11.91 -15.66
CA GLU A 20 13.41 -11.75 -17.11
C GLU A 20 12.41 -10.64 -17.53
N SER A 21 11.93 -9.82 -16.60
CA SER A 21 11.07 -8.67 -16.89
C SER A 21 11.87 -7.47 -17.38
N ASP A 22 11.38 -6.80 -18.44
CA ASP A 22 11.84 -5.48 -18.87
C ASP A 22 11.14 -4.33 -18.11
N VAL A 23 10.25 -4.67 -17.18
CA VAL A 23 9.53 -3.73 -16.31
C VAL A 23 10.01 -3.85 -14.87
N MET A 24 10.35 -2.71 -14.27
CA MET A 24 10.53 -2.53 -12.84
C MET A 24 9.25 -1.95 -12.22
N GLU A 25 8.98 -2.31 -10.98
CA GLU A 25 7.91 -1.73 -10.18
C GLU A 25 8.51 -0.96 -9.00
N PHE A 26 8.30 0.35 -9.01
CA PHE A 26 8.62 1.21 -7.88
C PHE A 26 7.39 1.36 -6.98
N ASN A 27 7.55 0.95 -5.74
CA ASN A 27 6.50 0.93 -4.73
C ASN A 27 6.81 1.90 -3.61
N VAL A 28 5.78 2.62 -3.16
CA VAL A 28 5.80 3.42 -1.94
C VAL A 28 4.57 3.05 -1.12
N PHE A 29 4.79 2.57 0.10
CA PHE A 29 3.74 2.24 1.05
C PHE A 29 3.74 3.24 2.21
N LYS A 30 2.58 3.64 2.68
CA LYS A 30 2.38 4.32 3.97
C LYS A 30 1.53 3.46 4.88
N TYR A 31 2.02 3.23 6.08
CA TYR A 31 1.37 2.45 7.12
C TYR A 31 0.92 3.35 8.25
N ALA A 32 -0.24 3.06 8.81
CA ALA A 32 -0.72 3.60 10.07
C ALA A 32 -1.45 2.52 10.86
N ARG A 33 -1.60 2.72 12.17
CA ARG A 33 -2.47 1.85 12.97
C ARG A 33 -3.92 1.97 12.51
N ALA A 34 -4.68 0.89 12.55
CA ALA A 34 -6.13 0.96 12.35
C ALA A 34 -6.79 1.83 13.44
N ALA A 35 -7.95 2.41 13.14
CA ALA A 35 -8.65 3.32 14.04
C ALA A 35 -9.08 2.67 15.37
N ASP A 36 -9.30 1.35 15.36
CA ASP A 36 -9.62 0.54 16.54
C ASP A 36 -8.37 0.04 17.30
N GLY A 37 -7.18 0.37 16.80
CA GLY A 37 -5.89 -0.07 17.33
C GLY A 37 -5.53 -1.53 17.04
N LYS A 38 -6.38 -2.30 16.33
CA LYS A 38 -6.22 -3.74 16.11
C LYS A 38 -5.77 -4.07 14.69
N GLY A 39 -4.63 -3.50 14.30
CA GLY A 39 -3.98 -3.82 13.04
C GLY A 39 -3.32 -2.61 12.39
N LEU A 40 -2.94 -2.79 11.13
CA LEU A 40 -2.35 -1.76 10.29
C LEU A 40 -3.24 -1.53 9.05
N VAL A 41 -3.31 -0.28 8.63
CA VAL A 41 -3.84 0.14 7.33
C VAL A 41 -2.66 0.58 6.49
N ALA A 42 -2.66 0.18 5.22
CA ALA A 42 -1.65 0.55 4.26
C ALA A 42 -2.28 1.25 3.05
N VAL A 43 -1.60 2.28 2.55
CA VAL A 43 -1.84 2.90 1.23
C VAL A 43 -0.60 2.67 0.38
N GLN A 44 -0.80 2.37 -0.91
CA GLN A 44 0.27 2.05 -1.85
C GLN A 44 0.19 2.96 -3.07
N PHE A 45 1.34 3.52 -3.46
CA PHE A 45 1.58 4.02 -4.80
C PHE A 45 2.53 3.05 -5.50
N ALA A 46 2.11 2.56 -6.67
CA ALA A 46 2.91 1.68 -7.51
C ALA A 46 3.09 2.33 -8.88
N GLN A 47 4.32 2.30 -9.40
CA GLN A 47 4.65 2.79 -10.73
C GLN A 47 5.47 1.75 -11.48
N HIS A 48 5.01 1.41 -12.68
CA HIS A 48 5.73 0.56 -13.62
C HIS A 48 6.64 1.40 -14.51
N ILE A 49 7.88 0.96 -14.65
CA ILE A 49 8.94 1.67 -15.38
C ILE A 49 9.64 0.65 -16.26
N LYS A 50 9.74 0.90 -17.57
CA LYS A 50 10.55 0.02 -18.42
C LYS A 50 12.03 0.30 -18.23
N LEU A 51 12.85 -0.74 -18.32
CA LEU A 51 14.30 -0.61 -18.31
C LEU A 51 14.77 0.24 -19.49
N GLY A 52 15.53 1.30 -19.19
CA GLY A 52 16.04 2.25 -20.18
C GLY A 52 15.19 3.51 -20.36
N ASP A 53 13.95 3.55 -19.86
CA ASP A 53 13.09 4.74 -19.96
C ASP A 53 13.47 5.84 -18.96
N ILE A 54 14.15 5.46 -17.87
CA ILE A 54 14.60 6.39 -16.83
C ILE A 54 16.06 6.12 -16.46
N ASP A 55 16.82 7.19 -16.28
CA ASP A 55 18.17 7.12 -15.74
C ASP A 55 18.17 7.18 -14.20
N VAL A 56 19.37 7.11 -13.61
CA VAL A 56 19.53 7.08 -12.16
C VAL A 56 19.06 8.38 -11.50
N ASP A 57 19.31 9.53 -12.11
CA ASP A 57 18.92 10.83 -11.56
C ASP A 57 17.40 11.04 -11.66
N GLY A 58 16.80 10.62 -12.77
CA GLY A 58 15.35 10.54 -12.94
C GLY A 58 14.71 9.64 -11.90
N MET A 59 15.30 8.46 -11.62
CA MET A 59 14.81 7.55 -10.59
C MET A 59 14.92 8.16 -9.19
N ARG A 60 16.01 8.91 -8.90
CA ARG A 60 16.16 9.62 -7.61
C ARG A 60 15.11 10.70 -7.44
N ALA A 61 14.85 11.49 -8.49
CA ALA A 61 13.81 12.52 -8.48
C ALA A 61 12.41 11.90 -8.34
N LEU A 62 12.17 10.77 -9.01
CA LEU A 62 10.95 9.98 -8.88
C LEU A 62 10.74 9.46 -7.47
N ARG A 63 11.77 8.90 -6.86
CA ARG A 63 11.71 8.44 -5.48
C ARG A 63 11.37 9.59 -4.53
N ALA A 64 12.08 10.72 -4.64
CA ALA A 64 11.87 11.87 -3.77
C ALA A 64 10.44 12.42 -3.87
N ARG A 65 9.92 12.63 -5.09
CA ARG A 65 8.55 13.12 -5.29
C ARG A 65 7.51 12.13 -4.74
N SER A 66 7.64 10.84 -5.04
CA SER A 66 6.63 9.85 -4.65
C SER A 66 6.57 9.65 -3.15
N VAL A 67 7.72 9.72 -2.46
CA VAL A 67 7.79 9.69 -1.00
C VAL A 67 7.13 10.92 -0.40
N GLN A 68 7.38 12.11 -0.96
CA GLN A 68 6.76 13.35 -0.50
C GLN A 68 5.24 13.33 -0.72
N ASP A 69 4.79 12.96 -1.91
CA ASP A 69 3.37 12.82 -2.25
C ASP A 69 2.67 11.84 -1.30
N MET A 70 3.33 10.72 -0.97
CA MET A 70 2.81 9.75 -0.02
C MET A 70 2.78 10.32 1.41
N ALA A 71 3.79 11.08 1.82
CA ALA A 71 3.81 11.75 3.12
C ALA A 71 2.63 12.72 3.27
N ASP A 72 2.36 13.50 2.22
CA ASP A 72 1.27 14.48 2.18
C ASP A 72 -0.11 13.85 2.04
N THR A 73 -0.18 12.59 1.57
CA THR A 73 -1.45 11.85 1.45
C THR A 73 -2.03 11.53 2.84
N PRO A 74 -3.26 11.99 3.15
CA PRO A 74 -3.92 11.66 4.42
C PRO A 74 -4.33 10.20 4.46
N ILE A 75 -3.74 9.42 5.38
CA ILE A 75 -4.13 8.01 5.58
C ILE A 75 -5.44 7.86 6.36
N SER A 76 -5.95 8.95 6.94
CA SER A 76 -7.19 9.00 7.71
C SER A 76 -8.41 8.56 6.91
N GLU A 77 -8.43 8.83 5.60
CA GLU A 77 -9.52 8.38 4.73
C GLU A 77 -9.54 6.86 4.58
N ALA A 78 -8.37 6.24 4.42
CA ALA A 78 -8.22 4.79 4.36
C ALA A 78 -8.59 4.16 5.72
N GLN A 79 -8.11 4.74 6.83
CA GLN A 79 -8.49 4.31 8.18
C GLN A 79 -10.01 4.36 8.39
N ALA A 80 -10.67 5.45 8.00
CA ALA A 80 -12.12 5.60 8.11
C ALA A 80 -12.88 4.61 7.22
N TYR A 81 -12.40 4.36 6.00
CA TYR A 81 -12.97 3.36 5.11
C TYR A 81 -12.95 1.96 5.74
N PHE A 82 -11.80 1.52 6.25
CA PHE A 82 -11.68 0.19 6.85
C PHE A 82 -12.41 0.08 8.19
N ALA A 83 -12.46 1.13 9.00
CA ALA A 83 -13.25 1.16 10.22
C ALA A 83 -14.76 0.93 9.95
N ARG A 84 -15.30 1.59 8.90
CA ARG A 84 -16.68 1.37 8.46
C ARG A 84 -16.91 -0.04 7.93
N LYS A 85 -15.95 -0.58 7.16
CA LYS A 85 -16.05 -1.94 6.61
C LYS A 85 -16.05 -2.99 7.72
N GLN A 86 -15.17 -2.88 8.70
CA GLN A 86 -15.16 -3.76 9.87
C GLN A 86 -16.44 -3.64 10.70
N GLY A 87 -16.96 -2.43 10.92
CA GLY A 87 -18.23 -2.24 11.61
C GLY A 87 -19.42 -2.89 10.89
N LYS A 88 -19.43 -2.84 9.54
CA LYS A 88 -20.44 -3.54 8.73
C LYS A 88 -20.26 -5.07 8.78
N SER A 89 -19.03 -5.56 8.64
CA SER A 89 -18.75 -6.99 8.75
C SER A 89 -19.11 -7.54 10.14
N ALA A 90 -18.88 -6.79 11.22
CA ALA A 90 -19.27 -7.17 12.58
C ALA A 90 -20.80 -7.22 12.79
N LEU A 91 -21.56 -6.35 12.11
CA LEU A 91 -23.03 -6.37 12.10
C LEU A 91 -23.60 -7.49 11.23
N GLN A 92 -22.83 -7.97 10.23
CA GLN A 92 -23.24 -9.03 9.32
C GLN A 92 -22.91 -10.45 9.82
N VAL A 93 -22.14 -10.60 10.91
CA VAL A 93 -21.89 -11.93 11.55
C VAL A 93 -23.16 -12.52 12.20
N GLY A 94 -24.30 -11.83 12.14
CA GLY A 94 -25.59 -12.35 12.56
C GLY A 94 -26.35 -13.17 11.50
N GLU A 95 -26.13 -12.93 10.21
CA GLU A 95 -26.88 -13.59 9.14
C GLU A 95 -25.99 -13.78 7.89
N ASP A 96 -25.68 -15.06 7.65
CA ASP A 96 -25.27 -15.68 6.40
C ASP A 96 -23.79 -15.68 5.94
N ALA A 97 -23.44 -16.86 5.42
CA ALA A 97 -22.13 -17.43 5.15
C ALA A 97 -21.25 -16.69 4.12
N GLU A 98 -19.97 -17.02 4.21
CA GLU A 98 -18.77 -16.46 3.54
C GLU A 98 -18.91 -16.07 2.05
N PRO A 99 -18.29 -14.95 1.63
CA PRO A 99 -17.81 -14.79 0.28
C PRO A 99 -16.35 -15.26 0.16
N ASP A 100 -16.16 -16.34 -0.60
CA ASP A 100 -14.89 -16.93 -1.04
C ASP A 100 -14.05 -15.93 -1.86
N PHE A 101 -12.93 -15.49 -1.29
CA PHE A 101 -11.89 -14.75 -2.02
C PHE A 101 -10.55 -15.49 -2.02
N ALA A 102 -10.55 -16.81 -1.74
CA ALA A 102 -9.33 -17.56 -1.48
C ALA A 102 -9.11 -18.73 -2.43
N ARG A 103 -9.35 -18.58 -3.75
CA ARG A 103 -8.77 -19.46 -4.77
C ARG A 103 -8.53 -18.77 -6.11
N ALA A 104 -7.28 -18.36 -6.34
CA ALA A 104 -6.68 -18.34 -7.67
C ALA A 104 -5.14 -18.44 -7.56
N GLY A 105 -4.66 -19.49 -6.90
CA GLY A 105 -3.36 -20.10 -7.18
C GLY A 105 -3.65 -21.46 -7.77
N GLY A 106 -3.61 -21.56 -9.10
CA GLY A 106 -3.79 -22.80 -9.85
C GLY A 106 -2.64 -22.92 -10.82
N ASP A 107 -1.79 -23.90 -10.57
CA ASP A 107 -0.70 -24.35 -11.43
C ASP A 107 -1.22 -24.64 -12.85
N ASN A 108 -0.51 -24.10 -13.85
CA ASN A 108 -0.16 -24.82 -15.09
C ASN A 108 0.96 -24.10 -15.83
#